data_AF-A0A937WX15-F1
#
_entry.id   AF-A0A937WX15-F1
#
_cell.length_a   1.000
_cell.length_b   1.000
_cell.length_c   1.000
_cell.angle_alpha   90.00
_cell.angle_beta   90.00
_cell.angle_gamma   90.00
#
_symmetry.space_group_name_H-M   'P 1'
#
loop_
_entity.id
_entity.type
_entity.pdbx_description
1 polymer ?
#
loop_
_entity_poly.entity_id
_entity_poly.type
_entity_poly.pdbx_seq_one_letter_code
_entity_poly.pdbx_strand_id
1 'polypeptide(L)'
;MTEPHAPSFVSAGTATPVDIFVLENETCLSPEARALHLETRRRKEAEVYHHHACTWYSRWFDAGRWLRIVLKLTGLTRWAERNMLAIDVHSHVFTFDDLPESFHGFRIMHLSDLHIDAHPGLASAVAVALREFDADVCLITGDYRFGVIESSGSLNQALATVVRNIRTQAGAIGVMGNHDTTEDADTLTDLGVRVLLNESVEIRRNGESLWVSGVDESRDFKCHDLDRALSATPNDAFSILLCHHPDLCEEAARRGVDLYLCGHTHGGQFCFPVVGPVVTKTDVPRRFVSGKWRYEEMTGYTSRGLGVSGALARMNCPPEIALIELCQTGK
;
A
#
# COMPACT_ATOMS: atom_id res chain seq x y z
N MET A 1 -1.56 -41.89 -12.45
CA MET A 1 -1.79 -41.01 -11.29
C MET A 1 -0.49 -40.26 -11.08
N THR A 2 -0.45 -39.04 -11.58
CA THR A 2 0.73 -38.18 -11.70
C THR A 2 0.78 -37.24 -10.51
N GLU A 3 1.91 -37.25 -9.80
CA GLU A 3 2.24 -36.29 -8.75
C GLU A 3 2.41 -34.87 -9.33
N PRO A 4 2.11 -33.81 -8.57
CA PRO A 4 2.40 -32.45 -9.00
C PRO A 4 3.87 -32.10 -8.73
N HIS A 5 4.59 -31.79 -9.80
CA HIS A 5 5.94 -31.22 -9.77
C HIS A 5 5.94 -29.85 -9.09
N ALA A 6 6.72 -29.70 -8.02
CA ALA A 6 7.16 -28.40 -7.53
C ALA A 6 8.29 -27.87 -8.43
N PRO A 7 8.33 -26.58 -8.79
CA PRO A 7 9.46 -26.02 -9.50
C PRO A 7 10.67 -25.92 -8.55
N SER A 8 11.74 -26.64 -8.91
CA SER A 8 13.04 -26.56 -8.26
C SER A 8 13.76 -25.28 -8.68
N PHE A 9 14.01 -24.36 -7.74
CA PHE A 9 14.97 -23.28 -7.95
C PHE A 9 16.39 -23.85 -7.86
N VAL A 10 17.14 -23.71 -8.94
CA VAL A 10 18.55 -24.07 -9.00
C VAL A 10 19.36 -23.03 -8.22
N SER A 11 20.01 -23.49 -7.15
CA SER A 11 21.08 -22.76 -6.49
C SER A 11 22.29 -22.71 -7.43
N ALA A 12 22.57 -21.52 -7.97
CA ALA A 12 23.84 -21.20 -8.63
C ALA A 12 24.43 -19.98 -7.92
N GLY A 13 25.52 -20.23 -7.19
CA GLY A 13 26.29 -19.18 -6.55
C GLY A 13 27.16 -18.43 -7.54
N THR A 14 27.14 -17.11 -7.41
CA THR A 14 28.32 -16.22 -7.40
C THR A 14 27.85 -14.97 -6.68
N ALA A 15 28.53 -14.58 -5.60
CA ALA A 15 28.27 -13.31 -4.93
C ALA A 15 28.55 -12.19 -5.95
N THR A 16 27.49 -11.64 -6.53
CA THR A 16 27.53 -10.36 -7.22
C THR A 16 28.00 -9.30 -6.22
N PRO A 17 28.76 -8.27 -6.67
CA PRO A 17 29.04 -7.13 -5.81
C PRO A 17 27.71 -6.64 -5.26
N VAL A 18 27.65 -6.42 -3.94
CA VAL A 18 26.44 -5.91 -3.27
C VAL A 18 26.06 -4.63 -4.00
N ASP A 19 24.99 -4.67 -4.79
CA ASP A 19 24.45 -3.48 -5.46
C ASP A 19 24.01 -2.53 -4.33
N ILE A 20 24.78 -1.48 -4.10
CA ILE A 20 24.45 -0.51 -3.07
C ILE A 20 23.39 0.42 -3.66
N PHE A 21 22.16 0.27 -3.20
CA PHE A 21 21.13 1.25 -3.41
C PHE A 21 21.43 2.48 -2.54
N VAL A 22 21.56 3.63 -3.18
CA VAL A 22 21.67 4.90 -2.46
C VAL A 22 20.37 5.66 -2.67
N LEU A 23 19.68 5.97 -1.57
CA LEU A 23 18.62 6.96 -1.57
C LEU A 23 19.30 8.34 -1.54
N GLU A 24 19.51 8.91 -2.72
CA GLU A 24 20.08 10.25 -2.90
C GLU A 24 18.99 11.26 -3.27
N ASN A 25 19.33 12.55 -3.17
CA ASN A 25 18.45 13.70 -3.37
C ASN A 25 17.29 13.82 -2.37
N GLU A 26 17.51 14.66 -1.36
CA GLU A 26 16.46 15.25 -0.52
C GLU A 26 15.69 16.27 -1.34
N THR A 27 14.70 15.82 -2.11
CA THR A 27 13.52 16.66 -2.34
C THR A 27 12.49 16.41 -1.25
N CYS A 28 13.00 16.29 -0.03
CA CYS A 28 12.21 16.46 1.16
C CYS A 28 11.79 17.93 1.19
N LEU A 29 10.53 18.16 1.56
CA LEU A 29 10.10 19.42 2.10
C LEU A 29 11.17 19.93 3.07
N SER A 30 11.51 21.22 2.99
CA SER A 30 12.28 21.82 4.07
C SER A 30 11.56 21.50 5.40
N PRO A 31 12.29 21.31 6.51
CA PRO A 31 11.65 21.00 7.79
C PRO A 31 10.48 21.95 8.13
N GLU A 32 10.62 23.22 7.75
CA GLU A 32 9.57 24.24 7.86
C GLU A 32 8.36 23.97 6.94
N ALA A 33 8.60 23.66 5.66
CA ALA A 33 7.53 23.34 4.72
C ALA A 33 6.80 22.04 5.11
N ARG A 34 7.52 21.05 5.63
CA ARG A 34 6.96 19.81 6.18
C ARG A 34 6.08 20.09 7.39
N ALA A 35 6.58 20.87 8.34
CA ALA A 35 5.83 21.26 9.52
C ALA A 35 4.55 22.03 9.16
N LEU A 36 4.62 22.96 8.21
CA LEU A 36 3.47 23.72 7.71
C LEU A 36 2.44 22.82 7.01
N HIS A 37 2.92 21.88 6.19
CA HIS A 37 2.06 20.90 5.52
C HIS A 37 1.32 20.02 6.53
N LEU A 38 2.04 19.47 7.51
CA LEU A 38 1.47 18.68 8.61
C LEU A 38 0.49 19.50 9.45
N GLU A 39 0.78 20.77 9.75
CA GLU A 39 -0.16 21.64 10.45
C GLU A 39 -1.46 21.84 9.65
N THR A 40 -1.34 22.06 8.35
CA THR A 40 -2.49 22.18 7.44
C THR A 40 -3.31 20.89 7.43
N ARG A 41 -2.64 19.73 7.33
CA ARG A 41 -3.28 18.42 7.40
C ARG A 41 -3.99 18.20 8.73
N ARG A 42 -3.37 18.48 9.87
CA ARG A 42 -4.00 18.38 11.22
C ARG A 42 -5.29 19.18 11.33
N ARG A 43 -5.33 20.39 10.77
CA ARG A 43 -6.56 21.21 10.77
C ARG A 43 -7.67 20.52 10.00
N LYS A 44 -7.37 19.98 8.83
CA LYS A 44 -8.34 19.24 8.01
C LYS A 44 -8.76 17.91 8.63
N GLU A 45 -7.83 17.19 9.26
CA GLU A 45 -8.13 16.01 10.08
C GLU A 45 -9.18 16.36 11.16
N ALA A 46 -8.96 17.45 11.91
CA ALA A 46 -9.91 17.90 12.93
C ALA A 46 -11.29 18.26 12.36
N GLU A 47 -11.36 18.91 11.19
CA GLU A 47 -12.62 19.22 10.50
C GLU A 47 -13.38 17.96 10.08
N VAL A 48 -12.69 17.01 9.44
CA VAL A 48 -13.27 15.73 8.99
C VAL A 48 -13.71 14.90 10.18
N TYR A 49 -12.85 14.70 11.18
CA TYR A 49 -13.21 13.91 12.36
C TYR A 49 -14.35 14.54 13.17
N HIS A 50 -14.43 15.88 13.25
CA HIS A 50 -15.58 16.55 13.86
C HIS A 50 -16.88 16.29 13.07
N HIS A 51 -16.82 16.31 11.74
CA HIS A 51 -17.97 16.02 10.88
C HIS A 51 -18.40 14.54 10.93
N HIS A 52 -17.45 13.61 11.02
CA HIS A 52 -17.69 12.17 11.13
C HIS A 52 -18.22 11.77 12.52
N ALA A 53 -17.79 12.44 13.60
CA ALA A 53 -18.38 12.28 14.93
C ALA A 53 -19.89 12.60 14.96
N CYS A 54 -20.37 13.44 14.03
CA CYS A 54 -21.79 13.74 13.86
C CYS A 54 -22.56 12.76 12.97
N THR A 55 -21.89 11.86 12.21
CA THR A 55 -22.56 11.04 11.18
C THR A 55 -22.21 9.55 11.15
N TRP A 56 -21.29 9.06 11.99
CA TRP A 56 -20.93 7.65 12.05
C TRP A 56 -21.53 6.91 13.25
N TYR A 57 -22.86 6.86 13.32
CA TYR A 57 -23.57 5.81 14.04
C TYR A 57 -24.97 5.54 13.47
N SER A 58 -25.08 5.37 12.15
CA SER A 58 -26.27 4.72 11.59
C SER A 58 -25.99 4.27 10.17
N ARG A 59 -26.44 3.05 9.83
CA ARG A 59 -26.65 2.50 8.46
C ARG A 59 -25.95 1.19 8.06
N TRP A 60 -25.42 0.41 9.01
CA TRP A 60 -25.04 -1.00 8.73
C TRP A 60 -25.68 -2.05 9.64
N PHE A 61 -26.66 -1.67 10.49
CA PHE A 61 -27.19 -2.57 11.53
C PHE A 61 -28.70 -2.87 11.50
N ASP A 62 -29.36 -2.80 10.35
CA ASP A 62 -30.74 -3.33 10.21
C ASP A 62 -30.88 -4.52 9.23
N ALA A 63 -29.76 -5.10 8.79
CA ALA A 63 -29.77 -6.38 8.09
C ALA A 63 -29.89 -7.55 9.10
N GLY A 64 -31.13 -7.83 9.49
CA GLY A 64 -31.67 -9.13 9.92
C GLY A 64 -30.88 -9.91 10.97
N ARG A 65 -31.31 -9.85 12.23
CA ARG A 65 -30.90 -10.77 13.32
C ARG A 65 -30.80 -12.24 12.86
N TRP A 66 -31.71 -12.67 12.00
CA TRP A 66 -31.73 -14.03 11.44
C TRP A 66 -30.57 -14.32 10.48
N LEU A 67 -30.20 -13.38 9.61
CA LEU A 67 -29.03 -13.52 8.74
C LEU A 67 -27.75 -13.71 9.58
N ARG A 68 -27.60 -12.92 10.66
CA ARG A 68 -26.46 -13.06 11.59
C ARG A 68 -26.45 -14.42 12.30
N ILE A 69 -27.61 -14.94 12.70
CA ILE A 69 -27.72 -16.27 13.30
C ILE A 69 -27.32 -17.34 12.28
N VAL A 70 -27.83 -17.27 11.05
CA VAL A 70 -27.49 -18.22 9.98
C VAL A 70 -26.00 -18.19 9.69
N LEU A 71 -25.39 -17.02 9.49
CA LEU A 71 -23.95 -16.87 9.24
C LEU A 71 -23.08 -17.44 10.37
N LYS A 72 -23.53 -17.33 11.62
CA LYS A 72 -22.86 -17.93 12.78
C LYS A 72 -23.01 -19.45 12.81
N LEU A 73 -24.21 -19.97 12.57
CA LEU A 73 -24.50 -21.41 12.60
C LEU A 73 -23.80 -22.16 11.47
N THR A 74 -23.68 -21.55 10.29
CA THR A 74 -22.95 -22.12 9.14
C THR A 74 -21.42 -22.04 9.29
N GLY A 75 -20.92 -21.32 10.30
CA GLY A 75 -19.48 -21.11 10.50
C GLY A 75 -18.86 -20.06 9.57
N LEU A 76 -19.65 -19.45 8.68
CA LEU A 76 -19.16 -18.50 7.68
C LEU A 76 -18.54 -17.25 8.32
N THR A 77 -19.06 -16.81 9.49
CA THR A 77 -18.44 -15.72 10.26
C THR A 77 -17.03 -16.07 10.72
N ARG A 78 -16.82 -17.24 11.32
CA ARG A 78 -15.47 -17.65 11.79
C ARG A 78 -14.52 -17.87 10.63
N TRP A 79 -15.01 -18.40 9.52
CA TRP A 79 -14.22 -18.54 8.30
C TRP A 79 -13.79 -17.17 7.76
N ALA A 80 -14.71 -16.21 7.67
CA ALA A 80 -14.40 -14.87 7.19
C ALA A 80 -13.50 -14.07 8.15
N GLU A 81 -13.63 -14.28 9.45
CA GLU A 81 -12.70 -13.75 10.47
C GLU A 81 -11.31 -14.38 10.31
N ARG A 82 -11.20 -15.71 10.15
CA ARG A 82 -9.90 -16.38 9.94
C ARG A 82 -9.20 -15.89 8.68
N ASN A 83 -9.95 -15.62 7.62
CA ASN A 83 -9.41 -15.09 6.38
C ASN A 83 -8.72 -13.73 6.57
N MET A 84 -9.08 -12.95 7.60
CA MET A 84 -8.42 -11.66 7.85
C MET A 84 -6.95 -11.80 8.27
N LEU A 85 -6.53 -13.00 8.70
CA LEU A 85 -5.15 -13.31 9.09
C LEU A 85 -4.43 -14.21 8.08
N ALA A 86 -5.14 -14.65 7.04
CA ALA A 86 -4.60 -15.50 6.00
C ALA A 86 -3.89 -14.62 4.95
N ILE A 87 -2.75 -14.06 5.33
CA ILE A 87 -1.94 -13.19 4.46
C ILE A 87 -1.46 -14.01 3.25
N ASP A 88 -1.80 -13.57 2.06
CA ASP A 88 -1.32 -14.14 0.81
C ASP A 88 -0.18 -13.29 0.24
N VAL A 89 0.75 -13.92 -0.47
CA VAL A 89 1.85 -13.21 -1.12
C VAL A 89 1.73 -13.42 -2.63
N HIS A 90 1.49 -12.32 -3.36
CA HIS A 90 1.29 -12.37 -4.81
C HIS A 90 2.48 -11.76 -5.52
N SER A 91 3.12 -12.55 -6.38
CA SER A 91 4.20 -12.08 -7.23
C SER A 91 3.69 -11.61 -8.59
N HIS A 92 4.20 -10.48 -9.04
CA HIS A 92 3.83 -9.84 -10.30
C HIS A 92 5.09 -9.42 -11.06
N VAL A 93 5.09 -9.63 -12.37
CA VAL A 93 6.13 -9.11 -13.27
C VAL A 93 5.55 -7.99 -14.11
N PHE A 94 6.11 -6.79 -13.99
CA PHE A 94 5.73 -5.63 -14.78
C PHE A 94 6.86 -5.26 -15.74
N THR A 95 6.51 -5.11 -17.01
CA THR A 95 7.47 -4.87 -18.09
C THR A 95 7.27 -3.48 -18.66
N PHE A 96 8.37 -2.75 -18.83
CA PHE A 96 8.41 -1.38 -19.32
C PHE A 96 9.55 -1.22 -20.34
N ASP A 97 9.33 -0.40 -21.36
CA ASP A 97 10.32 -0.16 -22.42
C ASP A 97 11.42 0.80 -21.97
N ASP A 98 11.08 1.74 -21.10
CA ASP A 98 11.90 2.85 -20.59
C ASP A 98 12.47 2.61 -19.18
N LEU A 99 12.25 1.43 -18.59
CA LEU A 99 12.92 1.05 -17.35
C LEU A 99 14.44 1.04 -17.56
N PRO A 100 15.23 1.76 -16.74
CA PRO A 100 16.68 1.74 -16.85
C PRO A 100 17.25 0.33 -16.66
N GLU A 101 18.35 0.02 -17.34
CA GLU A 101 18.87 -1.35 -17.45
C GLU A 101 19.25 -1.95 -16.09
N SER A 102 19.85 -1.15 -15.22
CA SER A 102 20.24 -1.54 -13.86
C SER A 102 19.04 -1.89 -12.97
N PHE A 103 17.83 -1.44 -13.31
CA PHE A 103 16.60 -1.77 -12.59
C PHE A 103 15.86 -2.99 -13.16
N HIS A 104 16.39 -3.64 -14.19
CA HIS A 104 15.86 -4.95 -14.60
C HIS A 104 16.02 -5.97 -13.45
N GLY A 105 14.92 -6.64 -13.10
CA GLY A 105 14.83 -7.55 -11.95
C GLY A 105 14.71 -6.83 -10.60
N PHE A 106 14.47 -5.51 -10.58
CA PHE A 106 14.28 -4.75 -9.35
C PHE A 106 12.95 -5.15 -8.69
N ARG A 107 13.02 -5.55 -7.42
CA ARG A 107 11.90 -6.09 -6.65
C ARG A 107 11.36 -5.07 -5.66
N ILE A 108 10.07 -4.82 -5.76
CA ILE A 108 9.29 -3.95 -4.89
C ILE A 108 8.38 -4.81 -4.02
N MET A 109 8.47 -4.62 -2.71
CA MET A 109 7.47 -5.11 -1.77
C MET A 109 6.42 -4.02 -1.56
N HIS A 110 5.21 -4.20 -2.08
CA HIS A 110 4.12 -3.24 -1.97
C HIS A 110 3.15 -3.66 -0.86
N LEU A 111 3.01 -2.79 0.14
CA LEU A 111 2.07 -2.94 1.25
C LEU A 111 1.01 -1.83 1.20
N SER A 112 -0.21 -2.13 1.64
CA SER A 112 -1.29 -1.15 1.72
C SER A 112 -2.34 -1.54 2.75
N ASP A 113 -3.14 -0.55 3.16
CA ASP A 113 -4.30 -0.70 4.04
C ASP A 113 -4.00 -1.64 5.22
N LEU A 114 -2.91 -1.37 5.94
CA LEU A 114 -2.43 -2.22 7.02
C LEU A 114 -3.49 -2.40 8.11
N HIS A 115 -4.15 -1.31 8.51
CA HIS A 115 -5.13 -1.26 9.59
C HIS A 115 -4.73 -2.16 10.75
N ILE A 116 -3.48 -1.99 11.21
CA ILE A 116 -2.76 -3.04 11.92
C ILE A 116 -3.35 -3.34 13.31
N ASP A 117 -4.11 -2.38 13.84
CA ASP A 117 -4.87 -2.43 15.08
C ASP A 117 -6.28 -3.02 14.93
N ALA A 118 -6.71 -3.42 13.72
CA ALA A 118 -8.02 -4.04 13.52
C ALA A 118 -8.14 -5.41 14.22
N HIS A 119 -7.01 -6.10 14.45
CA HIS A 119 -6.98 -7.39 15.14
C HIS A 119 -5.63 -7.63 15.84
N PRO A 120 -5.60 -8.08 17.12
CA PRO A 120 -4.35 -8.26 17.88
C PRO A 120 -3.32 -9.21 17.24
N GLY A 121 -3.78 -10.19 16.47
CA GLY A 121 -2.92 -11.16 15.76
C GLY A 121 -2.43 -10.70 14.38
N LEU A 122 -2.93 -9.57 13.84
CA LEU A 122 -2.64 -9.18 12.46
C LEU A 122 -1.15 -8.81 12.28
N ALA A 123 -0.60 -8.00 13.18
CA ALA A 123 0.82 -7.64 13.14
C ALA A 123 1.75 -8.86 13.12
N SER A 124 1.44 -9.88 13.92
CA SER A 124 2.21 -11.12 13.94
C SER A 124 2.05 -11.93 12.65
N ALA A 125 0.84 -12.03 12.10
CA ALA A 125 0.59 -12.73 10.84
C ALA A 125 1.34 -12.07 9.67
N VAL A 126 1.29 -10.73 9.59
CA VAL A 126 2.04 -9.95 8.60
C VAL A 126 3.55 -10.14 8.77
N ALA A 127 4.06 -10.04 10.00
CA ALA A 127 5.49 -10.22 10.27
C ALA A 127 5.99 -11.63 9.90
N VAL A 128 5.17 -12.68 10.05
CA VAL A 128 5.51 -14.02 9.58
C VAL A 128 5.59 -14.06 8.06
N ALA A 129 4.58 -13.52 7.36
CA ALA A 129 4.56 -13.50 5.90
C ALA A 129 5.72 -12.70 5.29
N LEU A 130 6.11 -11.58 5.91
CA LEU A 130 7.24 -10.75 5.45
C LEU A 130 8.59 -11.46 5.51
N ARG A 131 8.79 -12.41 6.43
CA ARG A 131 10.09 -13.10 6.60
C ARG A 131 10.46 -14.01 5.45
N GLU A 132 9.48 -14.44 4.67
CA GLU A 132 9.63 -15.37 3.57
C GLU A 132 10.24 -14.71 2.32
N PHE A 133 10.28 -13.38 2.26
CA PHE A 133 10.66 -12.65 1.05
C PHE A 133 11.57 -11.45 1.33
N ASP A 134 12.65 -11.35 0.55
CA ASP A 134 13.48 -10.15 0.45
C ASP A 134 13.07 -9.34 -0.80
N ALA A 135 13.16 -8.03 -0.72
CA ALA A 135 12.97 -7.13 -1.87
C ALA A 135 14.05 -6.04 -1.89
N ASP A 136 14.13 -5.26 -2.97
CA ASP A 136 15.09 -4.16 -3.06
C ASP A 136 14.56 -2.92 -2.32
N VAL A 137 13.24 -2.65 -2.41
CA VAL A 137 12.56 -1.57 -1.67
C VAL A 137 11.19 -2.01 -1.18
N CYS A 138 10.73 -1.44 -0.07
CA CYS A 138 9.34 -1.58 0.39
C CYS A 138 8.59 -0.27 0.17
N LEU A 139 7.46 -0.33 -0.53
CA LEU A 139 6.61 0.82 -0.82
C LEU A 139 5.26 0.62 -0.12
N ILE A 140 4.84 1.60 0.70
CA ILE A 140 3.64 1.49 1.53
C ILE A 140 2.64 2.59 1.13
N THR A 141 1.41 2.21 0.84
CA THR A 141 0.41 3.13 0.26
C THR A 141 -0.68 3.55 1.25
N GLY A 142 -0.34 3.71 2.53
CA GLY A 142 -1.21 4.31 3.55
C GLY A 142 -2.16 3.35 4.27
N ASP A 143 -3.01 3.94 5.12
CA ASP A 143 -3.98 3.30 6.00
C ASP A 143 -3.34 2.31 6.98
N TYR A 144 -2.41 2.81 7.78
CA TYR A 144 -1.72 2.10 8.85
C TYR A 144 -2.66 1.71 9.98
N ARG A 145 -3.68 2.53 10.25
CA ARG A 145 -4.59 2.38 11.39
C ARG A 145 -6.04 2.19 10.97
N PHE A 146 -6.79 1.48 11.80
CA PHE A 146 -8.23 1.24 11.66
C PHE A 146 -9.03 2.16 12.58
N GLY A 147 -8.59 2.29 13.84
CA GLY A 147 -9.30 3.00 14.90
C GLY A 147 -10.09 2.09 15.86
N VAL A 148 -9.71 0.81 15.99
CA VAL A 148 -10.33 -0.11 16.98
C VAL A 148 -9.56 -0.12 18.30
N ILE A 149 -8.23 0.06 18.27
CA ILE A 149 -7.46 0.15 19.50
C ILE A 149 -7.13 1.62 19.75
N GLU A 150 -7.78 2.20 20.76
CA GLU A 150 -7.66 3.63 21.10
C GLU A 150 -6.31 3.99 21.74
N SER A 151 -5.53 3.01 22.21
CA SER A 151 -4.24 3.26 22.81
C SER A 151 -3.13 3.36 21.75
N SER A 152 -2.63 4.57 21.52
CA SER A 152 -1.50 4.85 20.61
C SER A 152 -0.29 3.95 20.86
N GLY A 153 -0.02 3.56 22.11
CA GLY A 153 1.11 2.68 22.44
C GLY A 153 1.02 1.29 21.80
N SER A 154 -0.19 0.74 21.68
CA SER A 154 -0.40 -0.58 21.08
C SER A 154 -0.32 -0.57 19.55
N LEU A 155 -0.85 0.49 18.92
CA LEU A 155 -0.69 0.74 17.49
C LEU A 155 0.79 0.87 17.13
N ASN A 156 1.54 1.68 17.88
CA ASN A 156 2.96 1.90 17.64
C ASN A 156 3.76 0.60 17.76
N GLN A 157 3.42 -0.26 18.73
CA GLN A 157 4.06 -1.58 18.88
C GLN A 157 3.72 -2.53 17.71
N ALA A 158 2.48 -2.49 17.22
CA ALA A 158 2.05 -3.28 16.07
C ALA A 158 2.75 -2.82 14.79
N LEU A 159 2.84 -1.50 14.55
CA LEU A 159 3.61 -0.93 13.44
C LEU A 159 5.10 -1.28 13.53
N ALA A 160 5.70 -1.12 14.70
CA ALA A 160 7.10 -1.51 14.92
C ALA A 160 7.34 -3.00 14.61
N THR A 161 6.37 -3.87 14.92
CA THR A 161 6.45 -5.30 14.61
C THR A 161 6.48 -5.52 13.09
N VAL A 162 5.62 -4.84 12.34
CA VAL A 162 5.62 -4.96 10.86
C VAL A 162 6.90 -4.39 10.27
N VAL A 163 7.23 -3.13 10.58
CA VAL A 163 8.37 -2.41 9.97
C VAL A 163 9.70 -3.13 10.21
N ARG A 164 9.92 -3.67 11.41
CA ARG A 164 11.16 -4.41 11.73
C ARG A 164 11.32 -5.74 11.00
N ASN A 165 10.24 -6.29 10.43
CA ASN A 165 10.30 -7.54 9.65
C ASN A 165 10.33 -7.26 8.13
N ILE A 166 10.30 -5.98 7.71
CA ILE A 166 10.56 -5.61 6.31
C ILE A 166 12.05 -5.81 6.03
N ARG A 167 12.38 -6.64 5.04
CA ARG A 167 13.74 -6.96 4.64
C ARG A 167 14.03 -6.41 3.25
N THR A 168 14.57 -5.20 3.22
CA THR A 168 14.84 -4.47 1.98
C THR A 168 16.15 -3.72 2.02
N GLN A 169 16.81 -3.60 0.87
CA GLN A 169 18.12 -2.93 0.77
C GLN A 169 17.99 -1.41 0.81
N ALA A 170 17.04 -0.85 0.06
CA ALA A 170 16.77 0.59 0.00
C ALA A 170 15.83 1.07 1.13
N GLY A 171 15.45 0.20 2.06
CA GLY A 171 14.52 0.54 3.14
C GLY A 171 13.05 0.63 2.71
N ALA A 172 12.24 1.30 3.54
CA ALA A 172 10.81 1.46 3.35
C ALA A 172 10.43 2.92 3.07
N ILE A 173 9.59 3.15 2.07
CA ILE A 173 9.05 4.45 1.67
C ILE A 173 7.52 4.34 1.74
N GLY A 174 6.85 5.33 2.31
CA GLY A 174 5.41 5.29 2.48
C GLY A 174 4.72 6.61 2.19
N VAL A 175 3.43 6.55 1.91
CA VAL A 175 2.51 7.70 1.94
C VAL A 175 1.45 7.48 3.00
N MET A 176 0.66 8.52 3.25
CA MET A 176 -0.45 8.49 4.20
C MET A 176 -1.78 8.22 3.48
N GLY A 177 -2.66 7.47 4.14
CA GLY A 177 -4.05 7.29 3.75
C GLY A 177 -5.01 8.17 4.52
N ASN A 178 -6.31 7.88 4.37
CA ASN A 178 -7.39 8.66 4.98
C ASN A 178 -7.69 8.26 6.42
N HIS A 179 -7.20 7.11 6.88
CA HIS A 179 -7.28 6.73 8.29
C HIS A 179 -6.12 7.26 9.15
N ASP A 180 -5.03 7.66 8.50
CA ASP A 180 -3.78 8.03 9.16
C ASP A 180 -3.79 9.46 9.66
N THR A 181 -3.24 9.67 10.85
CA THR A 181 -3.06 10.99 11.45
C THR A 181 -1.62 11.43 11.31
N THR A 182 -1.38 12.73 11.50
CA THR A 182 0.01 13.24 11.48
C THR A 182 0.91 12.61 12.54
N GLU A 183 0.39 12.14 13.67
CA GLU A 183 1.20 11.40 14.66
C GLU A 183 1.67 10.03 14.16
N ASP A 184 0.91 9.37 13.27
CA ASP A 184 1.33 8.11 12.65
C ASP A 184 2.52 8.34 11.72
N ALA A 185 2.53 9.45 10.98
CA ALA A 185 3.66 9.81 10.11
C ALA A 185 4.96 10.02 10.90
N ASP A 186 4.87 10.68 12.06
CA ASP A 186 6.01 10.85 12.97
C ASP A 186 6.47 9.48 13.50
N THR A 187 5.54 8.64 13.94
CA THR A 187 5.84 7.28 14.44
C THR A 187 6.52 6.42 13.38
N LEU A 188 6.04 6.44 12.14
CA LEU A 188 6.62 5.70 11.02
C LEU A 188 8.03 6.20 10.69
N THR A 189 8.23 7.51 10.73
CA THR A 189 9.55 8.14 10.55
C THR A 189 10.52 7.68 11.62
N ASP A 190 10.11 7.67 12.90
CA ASP A 190 10.90 7.16 14.02
C ASP A 190 11.25 5.67 13.89
N LEU A 191 10.39 4.89 13.23
CA LEU A 191 10.61 3.47 12.92
C LEU A 191 11.49 3.26 11.68
N GLY A 192 11.88 4.32 10.97
CA GLY A 192 12.76 4.27 9.81
C GLY A 192 12.05 4.19 8.45
N VAL A 193 10.74 4.42 8.39
CA VAL A 193 10.00 4.56 7.14
C VAL A 193 10.13 5.99 6.63
N ARG A 194 10.52 6.17 5.37
CA ARG A 194 10.51 7.49 4.73
C ARG A 194 9.08 7.84 4.29
N VAL A 195 8.39 8.66 5.07
CA VAL A 195 7.02 9.10 4.75
C VAL A 195 7.04 10.31 3.82
N LEU A 196 6.62 10.14 2.57
CA LEU A 196 6.51 11.16 1.55
C LEU A 196 5.18 11.92 1.67
N LEU A 197 5.27 13.25 1.74
CA LEU A 197 4.13 14.17 1.84
C LEU A 197 4.18 15.18 0.68
N ASN A 198 3.75 14.75 -0.51
CA ASN A 198 3.94 15.49 -1.77
C ASN A 198 5.43 15.72 -2.10
N GLU A 199 6.20 14.64 -1.96
CA GLU A 199 7.65 14.61 -2.08
C GLU A 199 8.08 13.48 -3.02
N SER A 200 9.32 13.55 -3.49
CA SER A 200 9.96 12.49 -4.24
C SER A 200 11.30 12.10 -3.64
N VAL A 201 11.69 10.86 -3.90
CA VAL A 201 13.02 10.33 -3.61
C VAL A 201 13.56 9.60 -4.81
N GLU A 202 14.85 9.76 -5.05
CA GLU A 202 15.57 9.05 -6.10
C GLU A 202 16.24 7.81 -5.52
N ILE A 203 16.03 6.67 -6.18
CA ILE A 203 16.75 5.43 -5.94
C ILE A 203 17.82 5.32 -7.02
N ARG A 204 19.10 5.30 -6.62
CA ARG A 204 20.23 5.12 -7.55
C ARG A 204 20.78 3.71 -7.51
N ARG A 205 21.05 3.15 -8.68
CA ARG A 205 21.77 1.88 -8.88
C ARG A 205 22.65 1.97 -10.11
N ASN A 206 23.93 1.63 -9.98
CA ASN A 206 24.89 1.55 -11.08
C ASN A 206 24.93 2.79 -12.01
N GLY A 207 24.71 3.99 -11.46
CA GLY A 207 24.74 5.26 -12.19
C GLY A 207 23.43 5.64 -12.89
N GLU A 208 22.41 4.80 -12.86
CA GLU A 208 21.06 5.11 -13.32
C GLU A 208 20.13 5.35 -12.13
N SER A 209 18.90 5.78 -12.42
CA SER A 209 18.00 6.28 -11.40
C SER A 209 16.55 5.92 -11.68
N LEU A 210 15.83 5.62 -10.60
CA LEU A 210 14.40 5.39 -10.56
C LEU A 210 13.82 6.34 -9.53
N TRP A 211 12.72 7.01 -9.85
CA TRP A 211 12.10 8.00 -8.96
C TRP A 211 10.86 7.43 -8.30
N VAL A 212 10.72 7.64 -6.99
CA VAL A 212 9.52 7.31 -6.23
C VAL A 212 8.94 8.61 -5.69
N SER A 213 7.77 8.99 -6.20
CA SER A 213 7.01 10.14 -5.72
C SER A 213 5.84 9.68 -4.88
N GLY A 214 5.49 10.45 -3.86
CA GLY A 214 4.37 10.17 -2.98
C GLY A 214 3.54 11.41 -2.75
N VAL A 215 2.23 11.28 -2.95
CA VAL A 215 1.27 12.33 -2.63
C VAL A 215 0.58 12.04 -1.30
N ASP A 216 0.22 13.12 -0.61
CA ASP A 216 -0.66 13.07 0.55
C ASP A 216 -2.10 12.68 0.13
N GLU A 217 -2.99 12.47 1.09
CA GLU A 217 -4.36 12.00 0.90
C GLU A 217 -5.16 12.97 0.00
N SER A 218 -5.89 12.39 -0.97
CA SER A 218 -6.46 13.16 -2.08
C SER A 218 -7.96 13.42 -2.01
N ARG A 219 -8.71 12.77 -1.12
CA ARG A 219 -10.18 12.80 -1.09
C ARG A 219 -10.75 13.47 0.16
N ASP A 220 -10.46 12.93 1.33
CA ASP A 220 -11.06 13.34 2.61
C ASP A 220 -10.41 14.63 3.13
N PHE A 221 -9.09 14.64 3.22
CA PHE A 221 -8.29 15.80 3.60
C PHE A 221 -7.94 16.65 2.37
N LYS A 222 -7.80 16.07 1.17
CA LYS A 222 -7.42 16.83 -0.04
C LYS A 222 -6.14 17.64 0.21
N CYS A 223 -5.14 16.96 0.73
CA CYS A 223 -3.81 17.48 1.00
C CYS A 223 -2.80 17.08 -0.09
N HIS A 224 -3.19 16.26 -1.05
CA HIS A 224 -2.39 15.96 -2.24
C HIS A 224 -1.95 17.22 -3.02
N ASP A 225 -0.73 17.17 -3.54
CA ASP A 225 -0.15 18.13 -4.48
C ASP A 225 0.77 17.36 -5.44
N LEU A 226 0.21 16.92 -6.57
CA LEU A 226 0.92 16.07 -7.53
C LEU A 226 2.02 16.84 -8.26
N ASP A 227 1.76 18.12 -8.60
CA ASP A 227 2.74 19.00 -9.21
C ASP A 227 4.01 19.08 -8.38
N ARG A 228 3.85 19.28 -7.07
CA ARG A 228 4.94 19.33 -6.12
C ARG A 228 5.64 17.99 -5.97
N ALA A 229 4.89 16.90 -5.82
CA ALA A 229 5.44 15.55 -5.65
C ALA A 229 6.31 15.11 -6.84
N LEU A 230 6.04 15.63 -8.03
CA LEU A 230 6.80 15.35 -9.25
C LEU A 230 7.82 16.44 -9.62
N SER A 231 7.87 17.54 -8.87
CA SER A 231 8.65 18.74 -9.26
C SER A 231 10.15 18.50 -9.43
N ALA A 232 10.69 17.49 -8.74
CA ALA A 232 12.09 17.11 -8.84
C ALA A 232 12.35 15.90 -9.74
N THR A 233 11.30 15.22 -10.19
CA THR A 233 11.41 14.07 -11.10
C THR A 233 11.71 14.58 -12.51
N PRO A 234 12.84 14.21 -13.13
CA PRO A 234 13.10 14.55 -14.52
C PRO A 234 12.01 13.98 -15.44
N ASN A 235 11.64 14.72 -16.48
CA ASN A 235 10.53 14.34 -17.38
C ASN A 235 10.77 13.02 -18.14
N ASP A 236 12.02 12.59 -18.26
CA ASP A 236 12.47 11.37 -18.96
C ASP A 236 12.91 10.26 -18.00
N ALA A 237 12.75 10.45 -16.69
CA ALA A 237 13.10 9.44 -15.70
C ALA A 237 11.92 8.50 -15.44
N PHE A 238 12.24 7.21 -15.29
CA PHE A 238 11.24 6.22 -14.87
C PHE A 238 10.71 6.55 -13.48
N SER A 239 9.39 6.65 -13.36
CA SER A 239 8.71 7.19 -12.18
C SER A 239 7.62 6.27 -11.63
N ILE A 240 7.67 6.07 -10.31
CA ILE A 240 6.67 5.36 -9.53
C ILE A 240 5.92 6.36 -8.67
N LEU A 241 4.59 6.41 -8.77
CA LEU A 241 3.75 7.20 -7.90
C LEU A 241 3.09 6.33 -6.83
N LEU A 242 3.28 6.73 -5.57
CA LEU A 242 2.53 6.24 -4.42
C LEU A 242 1.36 7.19 -4.15
N CYS A 243 0.16 6.66 -4.21
CA CYS A 243 -1.05 7.36 -3.80
C CYS A 243 -1.94 6.38 -3.05
N HIS A 244 -2.59 6.81 -1.97
CA HIS A 244 -3.46 5.90 -1.24
C HIS A 244 -4.69 5.48 -2.07
N HIS A 245 -5.35 6.44 -2.73
CA HIS A 245 -6.52 6.19 -3.56
C HIS A 245 -6.13 5.92 -5.02
N PRO A 246 -6.92 5.15 -5.79
CA PRO A 246 -6.72 4.98 -7.24
C PRO A 246 -7.15 6.20 -8.08
N ASP A 247 -7.68 7.24 -7.46
CA ASP A 247 -8.43 8.31 -8.09
C ASP A 247 -7.61 9.32 -8.90
N LEU A 248 -6.34 9.49 -8.56
CA LEU A 248 -5.46 10.41 -9.29
C LEU A 248 -4.88 9.79 -10.57
N CYS A 249 -5.36 8.62 -10.99
CA CYS A 249 -4.79 7.89 -12.12
C CYS A 249 -4.76 8.68 -13.43
N GLU A 250 -5.82 9.45 -13.75
CA GLU A 250 -5.84 10.26 -14.97
C GLU A 250 -4.82 11.42 -14.92
N GLU A 251 -4.74 12.11 -13.78
CA GLU A 251 -3.80 13.21 -13.61
C GLU A 251 -2.34 12.71 -13.62
N ALA A 252 -2.09 11.58 -12.96
CA ALA A 252 -0.79 10.92 -12.94
C ALA A 252 -0.36 10.49 -14.36
N ALA A 253 -1.26 9.87 -15.14
CA ALA A 253 -0.97 9.48 -16.51
C ALA A 253 -0.62 10.70 -17.39
N ARG A 254 -1.36 11.81 -17.26
CA ARG A 254 -1.06 13.07 -17.96
C ARG A 254 0.31 13.66 -17.62
N ARG A 255 0.89 13.24 -16.49
CA ARG A 255 2.21 13.69 -16.01
C ARG A 255 3.33 12.71 -16.32
N GLY A 256 3.05 11.65 -17.08
CA GLY A 256 4.05 10.68 -17.50
C GLY A 256 4.48 9.73 -16.39
N VAL A 257 3.61 9.44 -15.42
CA VAL A 257 3.88 8.39 -14.42
C VAL A 257 3.86 7.02 -15.09
N ASP A 258 4.87 6.19 -14.83
CA ASP A 258 5.00 4.86 -15.44
C ASP A 258 4.28 3.79 -14.61
N LEU A 259 4.48 3.83 -13.29
CA LEU A 259 3.91 2.89 -12.35
C LEU A 259 3.14 3.59 -11.23
N TYR A 260 1.84 3.32 -11.14
CA TYR A 260 0.96 3.83 -10.10
C TYR A 260 0.64 2.75 -9.07
N LEU A 261 1.01 2.96 -7.80
CA LEU A 261 0.72 2.03 -6.71
C LEU A 261 -0.25 2.65 -5.71
N CYS A 262 -1.32 1.91 -5.39
CA CYS A 262 -2.36 2.36 -4.46
C CYS A 262 -3.06 1.24 -3.71
N GLY A 263 -3.97 1.60 -2.79
CA GLY A 263 -4.82 0.68 -2.03
C GLY A 263 -6.24 1.20 -1.91
N HIS A 264 -6.70 1.45 -0.68
CA HIS A 264 -7.98 2.04 -0.26
C HIS A 264 -9.22 1.18 -0.51
N THR A 265 -9.22 0.40 -1.58
CA THR A 265 -10.39 -0.34 -2.04
C THR A 265 -10.59 -1.68 -1.33
N HIS A 266 -9.55 -2.19 -0.67
CA HIS A 266 -9.48 -3.53 -0.06
C HIS A 266 -9.84 -4.69 -1.02
N GLY A 267 -9.72 -4.47 -2.34
CA GLY A 267 -10.27 -5.38 -3.34
C GLY A 267 -11.78 -5.64 -3.18
N GLY A 268 -12.48 -4.74 -2.48
CA GLY A 268 -13.88 -4.83 -2.10
C GLY A 268 -14.20 -5.66 -0.86
N GLN A 269 -13.20 -6.31 -0.25
CA GLN A 269 -13.24 -7.11 1.00
C GLN A 269 -14.18 -8.34 1.03
N PHE A 270 -15.38 -8.23 0.46
CA PHE A 270 -16.39 -9.26 0.34
C PHE A 270 -16.69 -9.49 -1.15
N CYS A 271 -16.04 -10.50 -1.72
CA CYS A 271 -16.19 -10.89 -3.10
C CYS A 271 -17.11 -12.11 -3.21
N PHE A 272 -18.32 -11.92 -3.74
CA PHE A 272 -19.21 -13.05 -3.98
C PHE A 272 -18.90 -13.70 -5.33
N PRO A 273 -18.98 -15.03 -5.44
CA PRO A 273 -18.88 -15.70 -6.73
C PRO A 273 -19.83 -15.06 -7.75
N VAL A 274 -19.35 -14.83 -8.98
CA VAL A 274 -20.09 -14.21 -10.10
C VAL A 274 -20.36 -12.70 -9.95
N VAL A 275 -20.75 -12.21 -8.78
CA VAL A 275 -21.07 -10.78 -8.55
C VAL A 275 -19.82 -9.91 -8.38
N GLY A 276 -18.74 -10.50 -7.83
CA GLY A 276 -17.51 -9.79 -7.53
C GLY A 276 -17.63 -8.89 -6.29
N PRO A 277 -16.85 -7.78 -6.20
CA PRO A 277 -16.81 -6.93 -5.01
C PRO A 277 -18.11 -6.13 -4.83
N VAL A 278 -18.66 -6.13 -3.61
CA VAL A 278 -19.95 -5.45 -3.33
C VAL A 278 -19.75 -3.97 -2.99
N VAL A 279 -18.71 -3.65 -2.23
CA VAL A 279 -18.42 -2.28 -1.76
C VAL A 279 -16.96 -2.00 -1.96
N THR A 280 -16.62 -0.97 -2.74
CA THR A 280 -15.24 -0.61 -3.08
C THR A 280 -14.86 0.80 -2.65
N LYS A 281 -15.84 1.60 -2.20
CA LYS A 281 -15.70 3.00 -1.74
C LYS A 281 -14.89 3.88 -2.70
N THR A 282 -15.00 3.64 -4.00
CA THR A 282 -14.30 4.44 -5.00
C THR A 282 -15.13 4.62 -6.27
N ASP A 283 -14.90 5.74 -6.95
CA ASP A 283 -15.56 6.11 -8.21
C ASP A 283 -14.79 5.61 -9.45
N VAL A 284 -13.60 5.03 -9.26
CA VAL A 284 -12.83 4.45 -10.37
C VAL A 284 -13.53 3.20 -10.96
N PRO A 285 -13.26 2.86 -12.23
CA PRO A 285 -13.81 1.65 -12.84
C PRO A 285 -13.53 0.39 -12.03
N ARG A 286 -14.47 -0.57 -12.00
CA ARG A 286 -14.33 -1.84 -11.23
C ARG A 286 -13.05 -2.62 -11.54
N ARG A 287 -12.48 -2.46 -12.74
CA ARG A 287 -11.21 -3.08 -13.14
C ARG A 287 -9.98 -2.51 -12.42
N PHE A 288 -10.09 -1.35 -11.76
CA PHE A 288 -9.03 -0.70 -10.98
C PHE A 288 -9.16 -0.98 -9.47
N VAL A 289 -10.13 -1.81 -9.07
CA VAL A 289 -10.40 -2.09 -7.64
C VAL A 289 -9.38 -3.07 -7.05
N SER A 290 -8.69 -3.87 -7.84
CA SER A 290 -7.66 -4.77 -7.33
C SER A 290 -6.77 -5.29 -8.44
N GLY A 291 -5.50 -5.50 -8.13
CA GLY A 291 -4.53 -6.08 -9.03
C GLY A 291 -4.06 -5.09 -10.09
N LYS A 292 -3.43 -5.62 -11.14
CA LYS A 292 -2.84 -4.85 -12.23
C LYS A 292 -3.92 -4.27 -13.15
N TRP A 293 -3.76 -3.00 -13.51
CA TRP A 293 -4.55 -2.31 -14.50
C TRP A 293 -3.68 -1.40 -15.38
N ARG A 294 -4.29 -0.83 -16.43
CA ARG A 294 -3.66 0.16 -17.31
C ARG A 294 -4.59 1.35 -17.52
N TYR A 295 -3.99 2.53 -17.62
CA TYR A 295 -4.63 3.77 -18.04
C TYR A 295 -3.67 4.47 -19.00
N GLU A 296 -4.04 4.55 -20.28
CA GLU A 296 -3.11 4.99 -21.33
C GLU A 296 -1.81 4.15 -21.29
N GLU A 297 -0.64 4.77 -21.28
CA GLU A 297 0.66 4.08 -21.19
C GLU A 297 1.03 3.68 -19.75
N MET A 298 0.40 4.31 -18.74
CA MET A 298 0.67 4.05 -17.33
C MET A 298 0.16 2.67 -16.91
N THR A 299 1.00 1.92 -16.20
CA THR A 299 0.61 0.70 -15.50
C THR A 299 0.25 1.05 -14.06
N GLY A 300 -0.87 0.52 -13.58
CA GLY A 300 -1.28 0.70 -12.20
C GLY A 300 -1.48 -0.63 -11.47
N TYR A 301 -1.34 -0.59 -10.15
CA TYR A 301 -1.64 -1.71 -9.27
C TYR A 301 -2.36 -1.23 -8.03
N THR A 302 -3.53 -1.81 -7.78
CA THR A 302 -4.32 -1.55 -6.58
C THR A 302 -4.24 -2.74 -5.65
N SER A 303 -3.63 -2.54 -4.50
CA SER A 303 -3.51 -3.57 -3.48
C SER A 303 -4.88 -3.91 -2.89
N ARG A 304 -5.05 -5.19 -2.55
CA ARG A 304 -6.23 -5.65 -1.78
C ARG A 304 -6.09 -5.36 -0.28
N GLY A 305 -4.95 -4.81 0.15
CA GLY A 305 -4.69 -4.40 1.52
C GLY A 305 -4.39 -5.55 2.47
N LEU A 306 -3.72 -5.26 3.59
CA LEU A 306 -3.39 -6.25 4.63
C LEU A 306 -4.47 -6.39 5.71
N GLY A 307 -5.13 -5.28 6.05
CA GLY A 307 -6.10 -5.20 7.14
C GLY A 307 -7.53 -5.32 6.65
N VAL A 308 -8.46 -4.59 7.24
CA VAL A 308 -9.89 -4.63 6.91
C VAL A 308 -10.48 -3.23 6.97
N SER A 309 -11.65 -3.00 6.38
CA SER A 309 -12.42 -1.76 6.43
C SER A 309 -13.86 -2.04 6.83
N GLY A 310 -14.37 -1.29 7.82
CA GLY A 310 -15.77 -1.35 8.28
C GLY A 310 -16.16 -2.62 9.04
N ALA A 311 -16.06 -3.80 8.41
CA ALA A 311 -16.34 -5.10 9.03
C ALA A 311 -15.04 -5.88 9.27
N LEU A 312 -14.90 -6.48 10.46
CA LEU A 312 -13.72 -7.26 10.86
C LEU A 312 -13.71 -8.68 10.24
N ALA A 313 -13.85 -8.77 8.91
CA ALA A 313 -13.90 -10.04 8.19
C ALA A 313 -13.62 -9.86 6.69
N ARG A 314 -13.07 -10.90 6.05
CA ARG A 314 -12.81 -10.98 4.59
C ARG A 314 -13.45 -12.22 3.96
N MET A 315 -13.97 -12.10 2.74
CA MET A 315 -14.57 -13.22 1.98
C MET A 315 -14.07 -13.21 0.54
N ASN A 316 -13.41 -14.30 0.12
CA ASN A 316 -12.81 -14.47 -1.22
C ASN A 316 -11.94 -13.29 -1.67
N CYS A 317 -11.34 -12.61 -0.71
CA CYS A 317 -10.42 -11.50 -0.90
C CYS A 317 -9.41 -11.52 0.27
N PRO A 318 -8.49 -12.51 0.33
CA PRO A 318 -7.51 -12.60 1.42
C PRO A 318 -6.68 -11.31 1.56
N PRO A 319 -6.09 -10.97 2.69
CA PRO A 319 -5.07 -9.93 2.73
C PRO A 319 -3.91 -10.20 1.75
N GLU A 320 -3.23 -9.18 1.26
CA GLU A 320 -2.05 -9.39 0.40
C GLU A 320 -0.81 -8.59 0.75
N ILE A 321 0.34 -9.21 0.52
CA ILE A 321 1.63 -8.57 0.22
C ILE A 321 1.86 -8.74 -1.28
N ALA A 322 2.05 -7.64 -2.01
CA ALA A 322 2.36 -7.70 -3.43
C ALA A 322 3.87 -7.60 -3.63
N LEU A 323 4.46 -8.57 -4.33
CA LEU A 323 5.86 -8.56 -4.74
C LEU A 323 5.91 -8.25 -6.23
N ILE A 324 6.39 -7.07 -6.59
CA ILE A 324 6.42 -6.59 -7.96
C ILE A 324 7.86 -6.60 -8.44
N GLU A 325 8.14 -7.36 -9.49
CA GLU A 325 9.43 -7.35 -10.20
C GLU A 325 9.29 -6.47 -11.45
N LEU A 326 10.20 -5.51 -11.59
CA LEU A 326 10.30 -4.65 -12.76
C LEU A 326 11.24 -5.27 -13.79
N CYS A 327 10.80 -5.40 -15.03
CA CYS A 327 11.60 -5.91 -16.14
C CYS A 327 11.65 -4.90 -17.28
N GLN A 328 12.85 -4.66 -17.80
CA GLN A 328 13.02 -3.95 -19.07
C GLN A 328 12.59 -4.85 -20.23
N THR A 329 11.80 -4.34 -21.18
CA THR A 329 11.34 -5.11 -22.35
C THR A 329 12.53 -5.66 -23.15
N GLY A 330 12.43 -6.93 -23.57
CA GLY A 330 13.42 -7.56 -24.45
C GLY A 330 14.64 -8.18 -23.76
N LYS A 331 14.64 -8.26 -22.43
CA LYS A 331 15.64 -8.99 -21.63
C LYS A 331 15.03 -10.17 -20.88
#